data_AF-A0A1W9U632-F1
#
_entry.id   AF-A0A1W9U632-F1
#
_cell.length_a   1.000
_cell.length_b   1.000
_cell.length_c   1.000
_cell.angle_alpha   90.00
_cell.angle_beta   90.00
_cell.angle_gamma   90.00
#
_symmetry.space_group_name_H-M   'P 1'
#
loop_
_entity.id
_entity.type
_entity.pdbx_description
1 polymer ?
#
loop_
_entity_poly.entity_id
_entity_poly.type
_entity_poly.pdbx_seq_one_letter_code
_entity_poly.pdbx_strand_id
1 'polypeptide(L)'
;MKIISFLFLSLLLATPSFGLVESLGAEYDSIIKTLQSTEEPEILDAFWQSKELLQVGVLKEDKDYSEYAQHVCKIIISSELPTKNITINVIDLKQLVETQKMVVIGTTQCLPAQ
;
A
#
# COMPACT_ATOMS: atom_id res chain seq x y z
N MET A 1 -51.45 2.98 -39.98
CA MET A 1 -51.44 3.47 -38.59
C MET A 1 -50.56 2.51 -37.80
N LYS A 2 -49.28 2.77 -37.56
CA LYS A 2 -48.67 3.76 -36.64
C LYS A 2 -48.85 3.36 -35.17
N ILE A 3 -47.93 2.54 -34.64
CA ILE A 3 -47.42 2.59 -33.25
C ILE A 3 -45.95 2.13 -33.27
N ILE A 4 -45.08 2.89 -33.92
CA ILE A 4 -43.89 3.55 -33.36
C ILE A 4 -43.60 3.30 -31.87
N SER A 5 -42.35 2.89 -31.62
CA SER A 5 -41.49 3.16 -30.47
C SER A 5 -41.72 2.38 -29.17
N PHE A 6 -40.88 1.36 -28.95
CA PHE A 6 -40.21 1.11 -27.66
C PHE A 6 -38.92 0.30 -27.91
N LEU A 7 -38.03 0.87 -28.73
CA LEU A 7 -36.63 0.45 -28.80
C LEU A 7 -35.85 1.64 -28.25
N PHE A 8 -35.15 1.46 -27.12
CA PHE A 8 -34.15 2.33 -26.47
C PHE A 8 -34.34 2.35 -24.94
N LEU A 9 -33.92 1.29 -24.24
CA LEU A 9 -33.54 1.43 -22.81
C LEU A 9 -32.54 0.36 -22.34
N SER A 10 -31.50 0.11 -23.12
CA SER A 10 -30.40 -0.76 -22.68
C SER A 10 -29.05 -0.16 -23.05
N LEU A 11 -28.84 1.11 -22.72
CA LEU A 11 -27.49 1.63 -22.50
C LEU A 11 -27.15 1.44 -21.02
N LEU A 12 -26.87 0.19 -20.65
CA LEU A 12 -26.17 -0.14 -19.42
C LEU A 12 -24.79 0.50 -19.52
N LEU A 13 -24.64 1.68 -18.92
CA LEU A 13 -23.36 2.28 -18.60
C LEU A 13 -22.64 1.32 -17.64
N ALA A 14 -21.94 0.33 -18.19
CA ALA A 14 -20.89 -0.37 -17.47
C ALA A 14 -19.75 0.63 -17.28
N THR A 15 -19.92 1.57 -16.34
CA THR A 15 -18.81 2.37 -15.88
C THR A 15 -17.86 1.41 -15.19
N PRO A 16 -16.60 1.27 -15.65
CA PRO A 16 -15.61 0.60 -14.85
C PRO A 16 -15.56 1.36 -13.52
N SER A 17 -15.94 0.68 -12.43
CA SER A 17 -15.64 1.15 -11.09
C SER A 17 -14.12 1.11 -10.98
N PHE A 18 -13.47 2.22 -11.33
CA PHE A 18 -12.11 2.45 -10.89
C PHE A 18 -12.17 2.34 -9.38
N GLY A 19 -11.66 1.23 -8.84
CA GLY A 19 -11.56 1.03 -7.41
C GLY A 19 -10.68 2.14 -6.88
N LEU A 20 -11.29 3.17 -6.29
CA LEU A 20 -10.57 4.08 -5.42
C LEU A 20 -10.07 3.20 -4.28
N VAL A 21 -8.76 3.01 -4.19
CA VAL A 21 -8.16 2.47 -2.97
C VAL A 21 -8.63 3.37 -1.84
N GLU A 22 -9.36 2.78 -0.90
CA GLU A 22 -9.95 3.52 0.21
C GLU A 22 -8.82 4.06 1.10
N SER A 23 -8.68 5.38 1.16
CA SER A 23 -7.70 6.04 2.02
C SER A 23 -8.04 5.82 3.49
N LEU A 24 -7.04 5.54 4.32
CA LEU A 24 -7.18 5.41 5.76
C LEU A 24 -7.13 6.77 6.50
N GLY A 25 -6.88 7.86 5.78
CA GLY A 25 -6.72 9.21 6.31
C GLY A 25 -5.49 9.92 5.73
N ALA A 26 -5.47 11.25 5.83
CA ALA A 26 -4.41 12.09 5.26
C ALA A 26 -3.03 11.78 5.86
N GLU A 27 -2.99 11.38 7.14
CA GLU A 27 -1.75 11.02 7.84
C GLU A 27 -1.15 9.73 7.27
N TYR A 28 -1.99 8.72 6.99
CA TYR A 28 -1.58 7.46 6.37
C TYR A 28 -1.07 7.68 4.94
N ASP A 29 -1.79 8.51 4.18
CA ASP A 29 -1.43 8.86 2.79
C ASP A 29 -0.10 9.64 2.74
N SER A 30 0.13 10.53 3.71
CA SER A 30 1.39 11.27 3.80
C SER A 30 2.59 10.34 3.99
N ILE A 31 2.44 9.28 4.80
CA ILE A 31 3.51 8.28 4.99
C ILE A 31 3.78 7.53 3.69
N ILE A 32 2.73 7.07 2.99
CA ILE A 32 2.90 6.40 1.69
C ILE A 32 3.62 7.31 0.71
N LYS A 33 3.24 8.58 0.65
CA LYS A 33 3.89 9.57 -0.21
C LYS A 33 5.36 9.77 0.11
N THR A 34 5.74 9.81 1.40
CA THR A 34 7.14 9.88 1.81
C THR A 34 7.91 8.63 1.39
N LEU A 35 7.35 7.44 1.64
CA LEU A 35 8.00 6.17 1.33
C LEU A 35 8.15 5.93 -0.17
N GLN A 36 7.22 6.41 -1.00
CA GLN A 36 7.31 6.32 -2.46
C GLN A 36 8.01 7.53 -3.09
N SER A 37 8.57 8.42 -2.28
CA SER A 37 9.31 9.58 -2.79
C SER A 37 10.71 9.19 -3.26
N THR A 38 11.39 10.11 -3.94
CA THR A 38 12.78 9.92 -4.36
C THR A 38 13.78 9.82 -3.20
N GLU A 39 13.36 10.13 -1.97
CA GLU A 39 14.20 10.03 -0.76
C GLU A 39 14.39 8.57 -0.31
N GLU A 40 13.49 7.66 -0.71
CA GLU A 40 13.50 6.25 -0.35
C GLU A 40 13.61 5.36 -1.61
N PRO A 41 14.74 5.39 -2.34
CA PRO A 41 14.87 4.81 -3.68
C PRO A 41 14.72 3.28 -3.72
N GLU A 42 14.82 2.61 -2.57
CA GLU A 42 14.65 1.16 -2.48
C GLU A 42 13.18 0.73 -2.46
N ILE A 43 12.26 1.62 -2.07
CA ILE A 43 10.83 1.37 -2.03
C ILE A 43 10.25 1.63 -3.41
N LEU A 44 9.70 0.57 -4.01
CA LEU A 44 9.02 0.69 -5.30
C LEU A 44 7.51 0.86 -5.14
N ASP A 45 6.96 0.31 -4.06
CA ASP A 45 5.55 0.46 -3.73
C ASP A 45 5.35 0.34 -2.22
N ALA A 46 4.29 0.94 -1.70
CA ALA A 46 3.91 0.83 -0.30
C ALA A 46 2.40 1.00 -0.18
N PHE A 47 1.77 0.19 0.66
CA PHE A 47 0.35 0.34 0.94
C PHE A 47 0.01 -0.15 2.35
N TRP A 48 -0.98 0.51 2.94
CA TRP A 48 -1.56 0.07 4.20
C TRP A 48 -2.54 -1.06 3.94
N GLN A 49 -2.27 -2.23 4.50
CA GLN A 49 -3.23 -3.33 4.51
C GLN A 49 -4.29 -3.11 5.61
N SER A 50 -3.92 -2.45 6.69
CA SER A 50 -4.81 -1.98 7.76
C SER A 50 -4.15 -0.80 8.48
N LYS A 51 -4.84 -0.23 9.49
CA LYS A 51 -4.28 0.84 10.34
C LYS A 51 -3.03 0.43 11.13
N GLU A 52 -2.75 -0.86 11.23
CA GLU A 52 -1.68 -1.44 12.06
C GLU A 52 -0.70 -2.28 11.23
N LEU A 53 -0.89 -2.38 9.91
CA LEU A 53 -0.06 -3.20 9.02
C LEU A 53 0.26 -2.45 7.74
N LEU A 54 1.53 -2.09 7.58
CA LEU A 54 2.09 -1.52 6.36
C LEU A 54 2.86 -2.58 5.58
N GLN A 55 2.58 -2.66 4.28
CA GLN A 55 3.33 -3.48 3.33
C GLN A 55 4.24 -2.55 2.52
N VAL A 56 5.52 -2.88 2.47
CA VAL A 56 6.55 -2.13 1.72
C VAL A 56 7.15 -3.06 0.68
N GLY A 57 6.94 -2.74 -0.59
CA GLY A 57 7.42 -3.50 -1.72
C GLY A 57 8.80 -3.04 -2.18
N VAL A 58 9.72 -3.99 -2.27
CA VAL A 58 11.10 -3.79 -2.75
C VAL A 58 11.48 -4.90 -3.73
N LEU A 59 12.58 -4.74 -4.44
CA LEU A 59 13.23 -5.86 -5.12
C LEU A 59 14.24 -6.50 -4.18
N LYS A 60 14.14 -7.82 -4.00
CA LYS A 60 15.04 -8.55 -3.12
C LYS A 60 16.48 -8.53 -3.64
N GLU A 61 17.39 -8.14 -2.76
CA GLU A 61 18.84 -8.20 -2.88
C GLU A 61 19.42 -9.05 -1.73
N ASP A 62 20.74 -9.18 -1.70
CA ASP A 62 21.45 -9.99 -0.70
C ASP A 62 21.73 -9.18 0.58
N LYS A 63 20.66 -8.77 1.28
CA LYS A 63 20.70 -8.01 2.54
C LYS A 63 19.56 -8.36 3.49
N ASP A 64 19.67 -7.94 4.75
CA ASP A 64 18.63 -8.12 5.77
C ASP A 64 17.59 -6.99 5.70
N TYR A 65 16.37 -7.34 5.26
CA TYR A 65 15.27 -6.39 5.18
C TYR A 65 14.57 -6.13 6.51
N SER A 66 14.93 -6.84 7.58
CA SER A 66 14.43 -6.56 8.93
C SER A 66 15.02 -5.24 9.45
N GLU A 67 16.28 -4.95 9.15
CA GLU A 67 16.90 -3.64 9.46
C GLU A 67 16.27 -2.52 8.62
N TYR A 68 15.96 -2.80 7.36
CA TYR A 68 15.24 -1.86 6.51
C TYR A 68 13.83 -1.56 7.04
N ALA A 69 13.11 -2.59 7.52
CA ALA A 69 11.82 -2.41 8.17
C ALA A 69 11.92 -1.50 9.42
N GLN A 70 13.04 -1.57 10.17
CA GLN A 70 13.29 -0.67 11.30
C GLN A 70 13.52 0.78 10.87
N HIS A 71 14.16 1.00 9.71
CA HIS A 71 14.28 2.34 9.12
C HIS A 71 12.89 2.94 8.83
N VAL A 72 12.01 2.17 8.20
CA VAL A 72 10.62 2.58 7.96
C VAL A 72 9.89 2.93 9.26
N CYS A 73 10.13 2.19 10.35
CA CYS A 73 9.58 2.56 11.64
C CYS A 73 10.05 3.92 12.14
N LYS A 74 11.31 4.33 11.89
CA LYS A 74 11.79 5.66 12.28
C LYS A 74 11.04 6.76 11.54
N ILE A 75 10.73 6.56 10.27
CA ILE A 75 9.91 7.49 9.46
C ILE A 75 8.51 7.60 10.09
N ILE A 76 7.87 6.47 10.40
CA ILE A 76 6.52 6.45 10.97
C ILE A 76 6.49 7.08 12.36
N ILE A 77 7.45 6.76 13.24
CA ILE A 77 7.53 7.34 14.60
C ILE A 77 7.74 8.86 14.56
N SER A 78 8.42 9.36 13.51
CA SER A 78 8.59 10.81 13.31
C SER A 78 7.35 11.51 12.74
N SER A 79 6.32 10.76 12.36
CA SER A 79 5.04 11.31 11.86
C SER A 79 4.05 11.59 13.00
N GLU A 80 2.99 12.33 12.71
CA GLU A 80 1.93 12.66 13.69
C GLU A 80 0.90 11.52 13.87
N LEU A 81 1.19 10.32 13.36
CA LEU A 81 0.22 9.24 13.31
C LEU A 81 -0.03 8.66 14.72
N PRO A 82 -1.29 8.64 15.22
CA PRO A 82 -1.59 8.36 16.63
C PRO A 82 -1.46 6.88 17.02
N THR A 83 -1.40 5.97 16.03
CA THR A 83 -1.38 4.53 16.25
C THR A 83 -0.01 4.09 16.77
N LYS A 84 0.00 3.47 17.95
CA LYS A 84 1.16 2.82 18.55
C LYS A 84 0.98 1.32 18.33
N ASN A 85 1.97 0.62 17.79
CA ASN A 85 1.96 -0.81 17.38
C ASN A 85 1.67 -1.05 15.89
N ILE A 86 2.41 -0.39 15.01
CA ILE A 86 2.36 -0.68 13.57
C ILE A 86 3.36 -1.80 13.25
N THR A 87 2.92 -2.80 12.49
CA THR A 87 3.80 -3.81 11.91
C THR A 87 4.19 -3.40 10.49
N ILE A 88 5.47 -3.50 10.19
CA ILE A 88 6.02 -3.28 8.84
C ILE A 88 6.42 -4.64 8.29
N ASN A 89 5.88 -4.96 7.11
CA ASN A 89 6.33 -6.10 6.32
C ASN A 89 7.00 -5.59 5.06
N VAL A 90 8.20 -6.07 4.80
CA VAL A 90 8.90 -5.86 3.53
C VAL A 90 8.61 -7.06 2.64
N ILE A 91 8.04 -6.82 1.47
CA ILE A 91 7.63 -7.85 0.52
C ILE A 91 8.51 -7.84 -0.72
N ASP A 92 8.84 -9.03 -1.22
CA ASP A 92 9.54 -9.19 -2.49
C ASP A 92 8.56 -9.00 -3.65
N LEU A 93 8.62 -7.84 -4.30
CA LEU A 93 7.75 -7.52 -5.43
C LEU A 93 8.03 -8.40 -6.64
N LYS A 94 9.27 -8.85 -6.83
CA LYS A 94 9.59 -9.77 -7.93
C LYS A 94 8.83 -11.07 -7.76
N GLN A 95 8.85 -11.64 -6.56
CA GLN A 95 8.09 -12.85 -6.26
C GLN A 95 6.59 -12.66 -6.36
N LEU A 96 6.08 -11.49 -5.95
CA LEU A 96 4.66 -11.16 -6.10
C LEU A 96 4.24 -11.15 -7.58
N VAL A 97 5.03 -10.52 -8.45
CA VAL A 97 4.73 -10.44 -9.89
C VAL A 97 4.88 -11.82 -10.57
N GLU A 98 5.95 -12.56 -10.26
CA GLU A 98 6.26 -13.83 -10.93
C GLU A 98 5.37 -14.99 -10.47
N THR A 99 5.00 -15.01 -9.19
CA THR A 99 4.34 -16.17 -8.56
C THR A 99 2.96 -15.88 -8.00
N GLN A 100 2.52 -14.62 -8.02
CA GLN A 100 1.28 -14.14 -7.38
C GLN A 100 1.23 -14.42 -5.86
N LYS A 101 2.40 -14.60 -5.23
CA LYS A 101 2.52 -14.82 -3.79
C LYS A 101 3.23 -13.67 -3.12
N MET A 102 2.61 -13.16 -2.07
CA MET A 102 3.24 -12.18 -1.19
C MET A 102 4.23 -12.90 -0.28
N VAL A 103 5.53 -12.69 -0.52
CA VAL A 103 6.61 -13.25 0.29
C VAL A 103 7.19 -12.15 1.15
N VAL A 104 7.00 -12.26 2.46
CA VAL A 104 7.61 -11.34 3.44
C VAL A 104 9.08 -11.73 3.60
N ILE A 105 9.97 -10.79 3.31
CA ILE A 105 11.43 -10.96 3.37
C ILE A 105 12.07 -10.18 4.52
N GLY A 106 11.31 -9.33 5.20
CA GLY A 106 11.70 -8.63 6.41
C GLY A 106 10.46 -8.19 7.17
N THR A 107 10.54 -8.14 8.49
CA THR A 107 9.43 -7.69 9.32
C THR A 107 9.93 -6.99 10.58
N THR A 108 9.20 -5.98 11.04
CA THR A 108 9.43 -5.39 12.35
C THR A 108 8.15 -4.81 12.92
N GLN A 109 8.13 -4.57 14.23
CA GLN A 109 7.05 -3.87 14.90
C GLN A 109 7.57 -2.52 15.41
N CYS A 110 6.91 -1.44 15.00
CA CYS A 110 7.22 -0.10 15.46
C CYS A 110 6.71 0.07 16.89
N LEU A 111 7.64 0.03 17.83
CA LEU A 111 7.36 0.37 19.22
C LEU A 111 7.23 1.89 19.34
N PRO A 112 6.28 2.40 20.14
CA PRO A 112 6.24 3.83 20.43
C PRO A 112 7.54 4.26 21.10
N ALA A 113 8.03 5.46 20.77
CA ALA A 113 9.16 6.06 21.47
C ALA A 113 8.85 6.06 22.98
N GLN A 114 9.78 5.49 23.78
CA GLN A 114 9.71 5.45 25.23
C GLN A 114 9.96 6.84 25.84
#